data_AF-A0A7Y3GAQ0-F1
#
_entry.id   AF-A0A7Y3GAQ0-F1
#
_cell.length_a   1.000
_cell.length_b   1.000
_cell.length_c   1.000
_cell.angle_alpha   90.00
_cell.angle_beta   90.00
_cell.angle_gamma   90.00
#
_symmetry.space_group_name_H-M   'P 1'
#
loop_
_entity.id
_entity.type
_entity.pdbx_description
1 polymer ?
#
loop_
_entity_poly.entity_id
_entity_poly.type
_entity_poly.pdbx_seq_one_letter_code
_entity_poly.pdbx_strand_id
1 'polypeptide(L)'
;MFNAAELLIDAFVERLENAYRRNYGNLEPAYPELLGWAGRMAMERIANSDALYHNTEHTIMVTLVGQEILKGKHMRDGGVSPKDWLHFMVALLCHDIGYVRGVCQEDRGDVCTTGVPGENVTLPPGATDAALTNWHVDRGKLFIRERFGDNAVIDADRVASYIELTRFPVPDDRDHSGTVDFPGLVRAADLIGQLADPNYLRKHPALFYEFQETGTNEKLGYKTPADLARSYPHFFWNVVSPFVSEAISYLRVTQQGKQWVANLYSHVFATEHEV
;
A
#
# COMPACT_ATOMS: atom_id res chain seq x y z
N MET A 1 14.84 16.29 20.29
CA MET A 1 14.58 14.84 20.32
C MET A 1 14.89 14.31 18.93
N PHE A 2 15.60 13.19 18.78
CA PHE A 2 15.84 12.59 17.45
C PHE A 2 14.62 11.74 17.07
N ASN A 3 13.96 12.07 15.96
CA ASN A 3 12.79 11.34 15.48
C ASN A 3 13.10 10.69 14.12
N ALA A 4 13.25 9.37 14.10
CA ALA A 4 13.58 8.65 12.87
C ALA A 4 12.44 8.69 11.83
N ALA A 5 11.19 8.77 12.28
CA ALA A 5 10.04 8.86 11.38
C ALA A 5 10.07 10.15 10.57
N GLU A 6 10.36 11.30 11.21
CA GLU A 6 10.46 12.60 10.55
C GLU A 6 11.48 12.59 9.41
N LEU A 7 12.69 12.04 9.65
CA LEU A 7 13.73 11.93 8.62
C LEU A 7 13.31 11.04 7.45
N LEU A 8 12.63 9.92 7.75
CA LEU A 8 12.13 9.01 6.73
C LEU A 8 11.05 9.68 5.86
N ILE A 9 10.13 10.42 6.50
CA ILE A 9 9.05 11.15 5.83
C ILE A 9 9.62 12.23 4.91
N ASP A 10 10.57 13.04 5.39
CA ASP A 10 11.19 14.09 4.60
C ASP A 10 11.91 13.54 3.36
N ALA A 11 12.74 12.50 3.55
CA ALA A 11 13.45 11.87 2.45
C ALA A 11 12.49 11.20 1.44
N PHE A 12 11.39 10.62 1.91
CA PHE A 12 10.39 10.01 1.05
C PHE A 12 9.61 11.06 0.24
N VAL A 13 9.14 12.13 0.89
CA VAL A 13 8.44 13.24 0.24
C VAL A 13 9.28 13.85 -0.87
N GLU A 14 10.57 14.12 -0.61
CA GLU A 14 11.49 14.64 -1.63
C GLU A 14 11.58 13.72 -2.86
N ARG A 15 11.57 12.39 -2.65
CA ARG A 15 11.60 11.41 -3.75
C ARG A 15 10.33 11.44 -4.59
N LEU A 16 9.15 11.63 -3.98
CA LEU A 16 7.88 11.73 -4.71
C LEU A 16 7.88 12.93 -5.66
N GLU A 17 8.26 14.09 -5.14
CA GLU A 17 8.28 15.32 -5.94
C GLU A 17 9.30 15.24 -7.07
N ASN A 18 10.51 14.74 -6.76
CA ASN A 18 11.58 14.59 -7.75
C ASN A 18 11.21 13.58 -8.84
N ALA A 19 10.50 12.51 -8.51
CA ALA A 19 10.05 11.55 -9.50
C ALA A 19 9.04 12.16 -10.46
N TYR A 20 8.07 12.94 -9.96
CA TYR A 20 7.13 13.65 -10.80
C TYR A 20 7.86 14.61 -11.75
N ARG A 21 8.73 15.49 -11.21
CA ARG A 21 9.49 16.47 -12.00
C ARG A 21 10.33 15.81 -13.09
N ARG A 22 10.94 14.65 -12.81
CA ARG A 22 11.72 13.89 -13.79
C ARG A 22 10.87 13.28 -14.91
N ASN A 23 9.63 12.90 -14.62
CA ASN A 23 8.76 12.25 -15.59
C ASN A 23 7.98 13.26 -16.46
N TYR A 24 7.56 14.38 -15.88
CA TYR A 24 6.66 15.33 -16.53
C TYR A 24 7.25 16.73 -16.73
N GLY A 25 8.45 17.01 -16.20
CA GLY A 25 9.05 18.34 -16.24
C GLY A 25 8.17 19.35 -15.52
N ASN A 26 7.76 20.40 -16.25
CA ASN A 26 6.93 21.50 -15.74
C ASN A 26 5.43 21.34 -16.08
N LEU A 27 4.98 20.18 -16.57
CA LEU A 27 3.55 19.94 -16.79
C LEU A 27 2.84 19.87 -15.43
N GLU A 28 1.73 20.60 -15.29
CA GLU A 28 0.97 20.76 -14.03
C GLU A 28 1.89 21.09 -12.83
N PRO A 29 2.48 22.29 -12.77
CA PRO A 29 3.57 22.63 -11.84
C PRO A 29 3.18 22.56 -10.36
N ALA A 30 1.88 22.54 -10.05
CA ALA A 30 1.37 22.38 -8.68
C ALA A 30 1.38 20.92 -8.19
N TYR A 31 1.46 19.93 -9.08
CA TYR A 31 1.31 18.52 -8.71
C TYR A 31 2.46 17.96 -7.86
N PRO A 32 3.75 18.31 -8.07
CA PRO A 32 4.81 17.92 -7.15
C PRO A 32 4.50 18.33 -5.70
N GLU A 33 4.11 19.58 -5.48
CA GLU A 33 3.84 20.11 -4.14
C GLU A 33 2.60 19.46 -3.52
N LEU A 34 1.57 19.19 -4.32
CA LEU A 34 0.39 18.46 -3.89
C LEU A 34 0.71 17.01 -3.49
N LEU A 35 1.58 16.33 -4.26
CA LEU A 35 2.09 15.00 -3.92
C LEU A 35 2.93 15.02 -2.65
N GLY A 36 3.79 16.04 -2.48
CA GLY A 36 4.60 16.20 -1.27
C GLY A 36 3.73 16.43 -0.03
N TRP A 37 2.70 17.26 -0.15
CA TRP A 37 1.71 17.47 0.90
C TRP A 37 0.93 16.18 1.22
N ALA A 38 0.44 15.47 0.21
CA ALA A 38 -0.30 14.21 0.39
C ALA A 38 0.59 13.14 1.04
N GLY A 39 1.85 13.04 0.60
CA GLY A 39 2.84 12.13 1.16
C GLY A 39 3.11 12.41 2.63
N ARG A 40 3.38 13.67 2.99
CA ARG A 40 3.57 14.06 4.39
C ARG A 40 2.33 13.76 5.23
N MET A 41 1.15 14.15 4.73
CA MET A 41 -0.12 13.93 5.43
C MET A 41 -0.36 12.45 5.72
N ALA A 42 -0.20 11.57 4.72
CA ALA A 42 -0.40 10.14 4.90
C ALA A 42 0.62 9.54 5.86
N MET A 43 1.91 9.87 5.68
CA MET A 43 2.96 9.26 6.48
C MET A 43 2.94 9.72 7.94
N GLU A 44 2.60 10.98 8.22
CA GLU A 44 2.41 11.48 9.59
C GLU A 44 1.25 10.77 10.29
N ARG A 45 0.16 10.46 9.56
CA ARG A 45 -0.97 9.70 10.11
C ARG A 45 -0.59 8.25 10.39
N ILE A 46 0.04 7.59 9.42
CA ILE A 46 0.47 6.19 9.56
C ILE A 46 1.53 6.04 10.64
N ALA A 47 2.44 7.01 10.80
CA ALA A 47 3.46 6.99 11.85
C ALA A 47 2.89 7.07 13.27
N ASN A 48 1.63 7.49 13.44
CA ASN A 48 0.93 7.48 14.72
C ASN A 48 0.20 6.15 15.01
N SER A 49 0.20 5.22 14.06
CA SER A 49 -0.38 3.89 14.23
C SER A 49 0.52 3.00 15.08
N ASP A 50 -0.08 2.11 15.87
CA ASP A 50 0.60 1.04 16.58
C ASP A 50 0.49 -0.33 15.88
N ALA A 51 0.02 -0.37 14.63
CA ALA A 51 0.14 -1.54 13.76
C ALA A 51 1.63 -1.87 13.53
N LEU A 52 2.00 -3.14 13.71
CA LEU A 52 3.40 -3.57 13.73
C LEU A 52 4.01 -3.63 12.31
N TYR A 53 3.23 -4.04 11.31
CA TYR A 53 3.66 -4.29 9.95
C TYR A 53 3.10 -3.26 8.96
N HIS A 54 1.78 -3.00 8.98
CA HIS A 54 1.13 -2.03 8.07
C HIS A 54 1.42 -0.59 8.55
N ASN A 55 2.68 -0.19 8.40
CA ASN A 55 3.27 1.04 8.93
C ASN A 55 3.94 1.89 7.84
N THR A 56 4.58 2.99 8.25
CA THR A 56 5.23 3.96 7.34
C THR A 56 6.23 3.30 6.39
N GLU A 57 7.01 2.32 6.84
CA GLU A 57 7.98 1.66 5.96
C GLU A 57 7.27 0.83 4.89
N HIS A 58 6.23 0.08 5.25
CA HIS A 58 5.45 -0.69 4.29
C HIS A 58 4.83 0.22 3.22
N THR A 59 4.15 1.29 3.63
CA THR A 59 3.52 2.23 2.69
C THR A 59 4.52 2.91 1.77
N ILE A 60 5.73 3.23 2.27
CA ILE A 60 6.81 3.75 1.43
C ILE A 60 7.23 2.74 0.38
N MET A 61 7.40 1.46 0.75
CA MET A 61 7.82 0.42 -0.19
C MET A 61 6.78 0.19 -1.30
N VAL A 62 5.50 0.10 -0.92
CA VAL A 62 4.36 0.03 -1.85
C VAL A 62 4.34 1.23 -2.80
N THR A 63 4.48 2.44 -2.25
CA THR A 63 4.42 3.65 -3.05
C THR A 63 5.59 3.74 -4.04
N LEU A 64 6.81 3.39 -3.61
CA LEU A 64 8.00 3.47 -4.45
C LEU A 64 8.02 2.43 -5.58
N VAL A 65 7.54 1.21 -5.34
CA VAL A 65 7.42 0.22 -6.42
C VAL A 65 6.29 0.59 -7.36
N GLY A 66 5.17 1.09 -6.84
CA GLY A 66 4.06 1.61 -7.66
C GLY A 66 4.50 2.74 -8.58
N GLN A 67 5.33 3.65 -8.08
CA GLN A 67 5.93 4.72 -8.88
C GLN A 67 6.76 4.18 -10.05
N GLU A 68 7.57 3.12 -9.83
CA GLU A 68 8.36 2.49 -10.88
C GLU A 68 7.52 1.66 -11.85
N ILE A 69 6.44 1.01 -11.37
CA ILE A 69 5.44 0.36 -12.22
C ILE A 69 4.82 1.39 -13.17
N LEU A 70 4.36 2.52 -12.63
CA LEU A 70 3.67 3.54 -13.41
C LEU A 70 4.60 4.23 -14.42
N LYS A 71 5.84 4.48 -14.02
CA LYS A 71 6.90 4.95 -14.93
C LYS A 71 7.18 3.94 -16.04
N GLY A 72 7.30 2.65 -15.70
CA GLY A 72 7.47 1.58 -16.67
C GLY A 72 6.31 1.51 -17.67
N LYS A 73 5.07 1.63 -17.19
CA LYS A 73 3.87 1.75 -18.03
C LYS A 73 3.94 2.94 -18.97
N HIS A 74 4.25 4.12 -18.45
CA HIS A 74 4.35 5.32 -19.25
C HIS A 74 5.43 5.20 -20.35
N MET A 75 6.59 4.61 -20.02
CA MET A 75 7.67 4.42 -21.00
C MET A 75 7.37 3.36 -22.05
N ARG A 76 6.66 2.28 -21.68
CA ARG A 76 6.36 1.16 -22.58
C ARG A 76 5.14 1.42 -23.46
N ASP A 77 4.06 1.91 -22.84
CA ASP A 77 2.74 2.00 -23.48
C ASP A 77 2.33 3.47 -23.74
N GLY A 78 2.97 4.44 -23.08
CA GLY A 78 2.52 5.83 -23.09
C GLY A 78 1.27 6.05 -22.24
N GLY A 79 0.59 7.18 -22.47
CA GLY A 79 -0.79 7.40 -22.01
C GLY A 79 -1.01 7.70 -20.52
N VAL A 80 0.00 7.60 -19.65
CA VAL A 80 -0.12 8.06 -18.25
C VAL A 80 -0.02 9.58 -18.16
N SER A 81 -1.15 10.26 -17.97
CA SER A 81 -1.17 11.72 -17.80
C SER A 81 -0.68 12.16 -16.41
N PRO A 82 -0.30 13.44 -16.24
CA PRO A 82 -0.09 14.05 -14.92
C PRO A 82 -1.20 13.74 -13.91
N LYS A 83 -2.46 13.80 -14.36
CA LYS A 83 -3.62 13.55 -13.50
C LYS A 83 -3.68 12.08 -13.09
N ASP A 84 -3.42 11.15 -14.01
CA ASP A 84 -3.39 9.72 -13.68
C ASP A 84 -2.30 9.42 -12.65
N TRP A 85 -1.11 10.01 -12.83
CA TRP A 85 -0.01 9.90 -11.86
C TRP A 85 -0.41 10.41 -10.48
N LEU A 86 -0.99 11.60 -10.39
CA LEU A 86 -1.43 12.17 -9.11
C LEU A 86 -2.38 11.23 -8.37
N HIS A 87 -3.44 10.75 -9.03
CA HIS A 87 -4.45 9.91 -8.39
C HIS A 87 -3.89 8.55 -8.00
N PHE A 88 -3.05 7.96 -8.86
CA PHE A 88 -2.38 6.69 -8.59
C PHE A 88 -1.46 6.79 -7.36
N MET A 89 -0.65 7.85 -7.27
CA MET A 89 0.24 8.05 -6.13
C MET A 89 -0.54 8.35 -4.84
N VAL A 90 -1.62 9.13 -4.89
CA VAL A 90 -2.47 9.37 -3.70
C VAL A 90 -3.13 8.07 -3.23
N ALA A 91 -3.57 7.19 -4.14
CA ALA A 91 -4.10 5.89 -3.77
C ALA A 91 -3.05 5.02 -3.05
N LEU A 92 -1.83 4.95 -3.56
CA LEU A 92 -0.74 4.20 -2.92
C LEU A 92 -0.36 4.76 -1.55
N LEU A 93 -0.30 6.08 -1.40
CA LEU A 93 -0.01 6.73 -0.13
C LEU A 93 -1.06 6.41 0.95
N CYS A 94 -2.29 6.15 0.52
CA CYS A 94 -3.44 6.00 1.41
C CYS A 94 -4.05 4.59 1.41
N HIS A 95 -3.47 3.59 0.73
CA HIS A 95 -4.10 2.27 0.62
C HIS A 95 -4.36 1.62 1.99
N ASP A 96 -3.42 1.80 2.92
CA ASP A 96 -3.49 1.30 4.31
C ASP A 96 -3.87 2.36 5.34
N ILE A 97 -4.23 3.58 4.92
CA ILE A 97 -4.55 4.66 5.88
C ILE A 97 -5.70 4.29 6.82
N GLY A 98 -6.57 3.36 6.38
CA GLY A 98 -7.71 2.89 7.16
C GLY A 98 -7.34 2.03 8.36
N TYR A 99 -6.09 1.57 8.50
CA TYR A 99 -5.63 0.97 9.76
C TYR A 99 -5.57 2.00 10.90
N VAL A 100 -5.33 3.26 10.58
CA VAL A 100 -5.09 4.31 11.58
C VAL A 100 -6.38 4.65 12.33
N ARG A 101 -6.40 4.46 13.66
CA ARG A 101 -7.50 4.95 14.51
C ARG A 101 -7.54 6.49 14.53
N GLY A 102 -8.74 7.06 14.53
CA GLY A 102 -8.92 8.52 14.57
C GLY A 102 -8.68 9.22 13.23
N VAL A 103 -8.54 8.46 12.14
CA VAL A 103 -8.33 9.02 10.80
C VAL A 103 -9.65 9.45 10.16
N CYS A 104 -10.74 8.75 10.45
CA CYS A 104 -12.08 9.04 9.93
C CYS A 104 -12.85 9.97 10.88
N GLN A 105 -13.76 10.80 10.35
CA GLN A 105 -14.51 11.79 11.14
C GLN A 105 -15.41 11.18 12.22
N GLU A 106 -15.85 9.93 12.06
CA GLU A 106 -16.72 9.22 13.00
C GLU A 106 -15.96 8.48 14.10
N ASP A 107 -14.62 8.37 14.02
CA ASP A 107 -13.83 7.67 15.03
C ASP A 107 -13.84 8.41 16.39
N ARG A 108 -14.09 7.69 17.48
CA ARG A 108 -14.17 8.20 18.86
C ARG A 108 -13.45 7.25 19.82
N GLY A 109 -12.14 7.48 20.02
CA GLY A 109 -11.32 6.61 20.87
C GLY A 109 -11.28 5.19 20.32
N ASP A 110 -11.69 4.21 21.12
CA ASP A 110 -11.74 2.80 20.72
C ASP A 110 -12.96 2.44 19.86
N VAL A 111 -13.91 3.36 19.65
CA VAL A 111 -15.02 3.18 18.72
C VAL A 111 -14.63 3.76 17.37
N CYS A 112 -14.49 2.89 16.37
CA CYS A 112 -14.02 3.25 15.03
C CYS A 112 -15.12 2.96 14.00
N THR A 113 -15.25 3.79 12.97
CA THR A 113 -16.13 3.46 11.84
C THR A 113 -15.60 2.28 11.06
N THR A 114 -16.49 1.47 10.50
CA THR A 114 -16.10 0.40 9.57
C THR A 114 -15.82 0.94 8.16
N GLY A 115 -16.07 2.23 7.92
CA GLY A 115 -16.07 2.82 6.57
C GLY A 115 -17.41 2.66 5.84
N VAL A 116 -18.32 1.82 6.36
CA VAL A 116 -19.70 1.71 5.91
C VAL A 116 -20.57 2.68 6.73
N PRO A 117 -21.42 3.51 6.08
CA PRO A 117 -22.21 4.52 6.78
C PRO A 117 -23.04 3.96 7.94
N GLY A 118 -22.84 4.52 9.14
CA GLY A 118 -23.58 4.14 10.34
C GLY A 118 -23.14 2.83 11.01
N GLU A 119 -22.11 2.17 10.49
CA GLU A 119 -21.56 0.94 11.07
C GLU A 119 -20.23 1.24 11.77
N ASN A 120 -20.19 0.99 13.08
CA ASN A 120 -19.01 1.17 13.93
C ASN A 120 -18.60 -0.15 14.58
N VAL A 121 -17.31 -0.29 14.88
CA VAL A 121 -16.72 -1.36 15.68
C VAL A 121 -16.08 -0.78 16.94
N THR A 122 -16.25 -1.47 18.07
CA THR A 122 -15.54 -1.16 19.31
C THR A 122 -14.35 -2.10 19.44
N LEU A 123 -13.15 -1.53 19.49
CA LEU A 123 -11.91 -2.30 19.65
C LEU A 123 -11.73 -2.71 21.12
N PRO A 124 -11.28 -3.95 21.39
CA PRO A 124 -11.08 -4.40 22.76
C PRO A 124 -9.90 -3.64 23.41
N PRO A 125 -9.91 -3.47 24.75
CA PRO A 125 -8.80 -2.83 25.45
C PRO A 125 -7.46 -3.51 25.14
N GLY A 126 -6.47 -2.72 24.73
CA GLY A 126 -5.14 -3.21 24.36
C GLY A 126 -5.00 -3.70 22.92
N ALA A 127 -6.05 -3.62 22.10
CA ALA A 127 -5.94 -3.82 20.66
C ALA A 127 -5.06 -2.75 20.01
N THR A 128 -4.30 -3.19 19.01
CA THR A 128 -3.58 -2.31 18.10
C THR A 128 -4.48 -1.92 16.93
N ASP A 129 -4.00 -1.00 16.11
CA ASP A 129 -4.61 -0.62 14.84
C ASP A 129 -4.76 -1.81 13.87
N ALA A 130 -3.99 -2.89 14.04
CA ALA A 130 -4.15 -4.11 13.25
C ALA A 130 -5.53 -4.77 13.43
N ALA A 131 -6.23 -4.52 14.55
CA ALA A 131 -7.61 -4.97 14.72
C ALA A 131 -8.59 -4.41 13.66
N LEU A 132 -8.21 -3.33 12.97
CA LEU A 132 -8.99 -2.72 11.89
C LEU A 132 -8.78 -3.38 10.51
N THR A 133 -7.97 -4.44 10.41
CA THR A 133 -7.67 -5.16 9.15
C THR A 133 -8.92 -5.47 8.32
N ASN A 134 -10.04 -5.89 8.92
CA ASN A 134 -11.22 -6.26 8.13
C ASN A 134 -11.93 -5.06 7.48
N TRP A 135 -11.65 -3.84 7.93
CA TRP A 135 -12.32 -2.62 7.52
C TRP A 135 -11.37 -1.59 6.89
N HIS A 136 -10.06 -1.84 6.85
CA HIS A 136 -9.08 -0.83 6.45
C HIS A 136 -9.33 -0.27 5.04
N VAL A 137 -9.74 -1.10 4.07
CA VAL A 137 -10.05 -0.63 2.70
C VAL A 137 -11.26 0.32 2.70
N ASP A 138 -12.35 -0.07 3.36
CA ASP A 138 -13.56 0.75 3.43
C ASP A 138 -13.33 2.05 4.20
N ARG A 139 -12.58 1.98 5.31
CA ARG A 139 -12.10 3.14 6.07
C ARG A 139 -11.19 4.03 5.23
N GLY A 140 -10.28 3.46 4.44
CA GLY A 140 -9.38 4.20 3.56
C GLY A 140 -10.14 4.97 2.48
N LYS A 141 -11.13 4.33 1.85
CA LYS A 141 -12.04 4.99 0.89
C LYS A 141 -12.84 6.11 1.55
N LEU A 142 -13.39 5.88 2.75
CA LEU A 142 -14.10 6.92 3.51
C LEU A 142 -13.18 8.11 3.79
N PHE A 143 -11.97 7.85 4.30
CA PHE A 143 -10.97 8.88 4.57
C PHE A 143 -10.68 9.74 3.33
N ILE A 144 -10.49 9.09 2.17
CA ILE A 144 -10.26 9.81 0.91
C ILE A 144 -11.44 10.73 0.58
N ARG A 145 -12.68 10.26 0.73
CA ARG A 145 -13.88 11.08 0.47
C ARG A 145 -14.03 12.22 1.46
N GLU A 146 -13.80 11.98 2.75
CA GLU A 146 -13.83 13.01 3.78
C GLU A 146 -12.75 14.07 3.58
N ARG A 147 -11.56 13.66 3.08
CA ARG A 147 -10.42 14.55 2.91
C ARG A 147 -10.44 15.32 1.59
N PHE A 148 -10.87 14.67 0.52
CA PHE A 148 -10.73 15.18 -0.85
C PHE A 148 -12.07 15.36 -1.60
N GLY A 149 -13.22 15.10 -0.97
CA GLY A 149 -14.52 15.15 -1.63
C GLY A 149 -14.83 16.49 -2.33
N ASP A 150 -14.37 17.61 -1.75
CA ASP A 150 -14.53 18.96 -2.32
C ASP A 150 -13.26 19.47 -3.03
N ASN A 151 -12.26 18.60 -3.27
CA ASN A 151 -11.01 19.01 -3.90
C ASN A 151 -11.17 19.15 -5.42
N ALA A 152 -10.79 20.29 -5.98
CA ALA A 152 -10.93 20.56 -7.42
C ALA A 152 -9.96 19.77 -8.32
N VAL A 153 -8.89 19.21 -7.75
CA VAL A 153 -7.80 18.55 -8.49
C VAL A 153 -7.83 17.04 -8.30
N ILE A 154 -8.02 16.59 -7.05
CA ILE A 154 -8.07 15.18 -6.68
C ILE A 154 -9.52 14.71 -6.68
N ASP A 155 -9.83 13.81 -7.61
CA ASP A 155 -11.09 13.07 -7.69
C ASP A 155 -11.08 11.95 -6.63
N ALA A 156 -11.82 12.18 -5.55
CA ALA A 156 -11.86 11.28 -4.41
C ALA A 156 -12.43 9.89 -4.76
N ASP A 157 -13.48 9.81 -5.59
CA ASP A 157 -14.08 8.53 -5.96
C ASP A 157 -13.16 7.73 -6.88
N ARG A 158 -12.44 8.41 -7.77
CA ARG A 158 -11.40 7.77 -8.58
C ARG A 158 -10.31 7.16 -7.69
N VAL A 159 -9.77 7.92 -6.74
CA VAL A 159 -8.76 7.40 -5.79
C VAL A 159 -9.32 6.24 -4.96
N ALA A 160 -10.56 6.37 -4.45
CA ALA A 160 -11.21 5.33 -3.67
C ALA A 160 -11.40 4.02 -4.46
N SER A 161 -11.73 4.10 -5.76
CA SER A 161 -11.82 2.92 -6.61
C SER A 161 -10.47 2.23 -6.85
N TYR A 162 -9.36 2.97 -6.75
CA TYR A 162 -8.02 2.38 -6.85
C TYR A 162 -7.65 1.63 -5.58
N ILE A 163 -7.98 2.21 -4.42
CA ILE A 163 -7.79 1.59 -3.10
C ILE A 163 -8.63 0.32 -2.96
N GLU A 164 -9.84 0.26 -3.54
CA GLU A 164 -10.68 -0.95 -3.45
C GLU A 164 -9.94 -2.23 -3.88
N LEU A 165 -9.11 -2.16 -4.92
CA LEU A 165 -8.43 -3.34 -5.44
C LEU A 165 -7.28 -3.82 -4.54
N THR A 166 -6.91 -3.10 -3.47
CA THR A 166 -5.97 -3.63 -2.44
C THR A 166 -6.66 -4.53 -1.42
N ARG A 167 -7.98 -4.73 -1.51
CA ARG A 167 -8.69 -5.68 -0.64
C ARG A 167 -8.11 -7.07 -0.76
N PHE A 168 -7.71 -7.61 0.40
CA PHE A 168 -7.12 -8.93 0.51
C PHE A 168 -7.79 -9.76 1.61
N PRO A 169 -8.11 -11.06 1.39
CA PRO A 169 -7.98 -11.82 0.14
C PRO A 169 -8.77 -11.19 -1.01
N VAL A 170 -8.24 -11.32 -2.24
CA VAL A 170 -8.87 -10.75 -3.43
C VAL A 170 -10.26 -11.38 -3.61
N PRO A 171 -11.35 -10.59 -3.68
CA PRO A 171 -12.68 -11.11 -3.94
C PRO A 171 -12.74 -11.87 -5.27
N ASP A 172 -13.44 -13.02 -5.29
CA ASP A 172 -13.66 -13.81 -6.51
C ASP A 172 -14.83 -13.24 -7.31
N ASP A 173 -14.64 -12.04 -7.85
CA ASP A 173 -15.60 -11.36 -8.71
C ASP A 173 -14.92 -10.71 -9.94
N ARG A 174 -15.76 -10.22 -10.87
CA ARG A 174 -15.26 -9.60 -12.11
C ARG A 174 -14.59 -8.25 -11.86
N ASP A 175 -15.05 -7.49 -10.88
CA ASP A 175 -14.61 -6.12 -10.63
C ASP A 175 -13.17 -6.10 -10.08
N HIS A 176 -12.75 -7.18 -9.44
CA HIS A 176 -11.38 -7.35 -8.92
C HIS A 176 -10.44 -8.11 -9.89
N SER A 177 -10.88 -8.45 -11.10
CA SER A 177 -10.06 -9.23 -12.05
C SER A 177 -9.02 -8.40 -12.82
N GLY A 178 -9.13 -7.07 -12.82
CA GLY A 178 -8.24 -6.16 -13.56
C GLY A 178 -6.78 -6.17 -13.09
N THR A 179 -5.83 -6.35 -14.01
CA THR A 179 -4.38 -6.43 -13.69
C THR A 179 -3.53 -5.39 -14.42
N VAL A 180 -4.11 -4.63 -15.34
CA VAL A 180 -3.38 -3.73 -16.26
C VAL A 180 -3.82 -2.27 -16.19
N ASP A 181 -4.99 -2.04 -15.60
CA ASP A 181 -5.57 -0.74 -15.31
C ASP A 181 -4.99 -0.17 -14.00
N PHE A 182 -5.26 1.11 -13.73
CA PHE A 182 -4.68 1.77 -12.56
C PHE A 182 -5.06 1.11 -11.22
N PRO A 183 -6.32 0.73 -10.96
CA PRO A 183 -6.65 -0.05 -9.76
C PRO A 183 -5.86 -1.36 -9.65
N GLY A 184 -5.78 -2.13 -10.75
CA GLY A 184 -5.03 -3.39 -10.76
C GLY A 184 -3.54 -3.21 -10.50
N LEU A 185 -2.96 -2.11 -10.98
CA LEU A 185 -1.56 -1.77 -10.74
C LEU A 185 -1.31 -1.21 -9.34
N VAL A 186 -2.30 -0.59 -8.67
CA VAL A 186 -2.21 -0.25 -7.24
C VAL A 186 -2.14 -1.51 -6.40
N ARG A 187 -3.02 -2.50 -6.66
CA ARG A 187 -2.93 -3.83 -6.03
C ARG A 187 -1.58 -4.49 -6.27
N ALA A 188 -1.10 -4.47 -7.52
CA ALA A 188 0.17 -5.09 -7.83
C ALA A 188 1.33 -4.40 -7.11
N ALA A 189 1.27 -3.08 -6.92
CA ALA A 189 2.27 -2.33 -6.16
C ALA A 189 2.24 -2.67 -4.66
N ASP A 190 1.06 -2.85 -4.08
CA ASP A 190 0.89 -3.30 -2.70
C ASP A 190 1.56 -4.68 -2.50
N LEU A 191 1.15 -5.66 -3.31
CA LEU A 191 1.70 -7.02 -3.27
C LEU A 191 3.21 -7.04 -3.54
N ILE A 192 3.72 -6.39 -4.59
CA ILE A 192 5.17 -6.39 -4.86
C ILE A 192 5.91 -5.61 -3.78
N GLY A 193 5.37 -4.49 -3.29
CA GLY A 193 6.01 -3.62 -2.30
C GLY A 193 6.26 -4.34 -0.99
N GLN A 194 5.31 -5.16 -0.57
CA GLN A 194 5.49 -6.10 0.53
C GLN A 194 6.60 -7.12 0.23
N LEU A 195 6.47 -7.89 -0.85
CA LEU A 195 7.29 -9.09 -1.07
C LEU A 195 8.72 -8.77 -1.55
N ALA A 196 8.95 -7.58 -2.11
CA ALA A 196 10.25 -7.10 -2.56
C ALA A 196 10.98 -6.22 -1.53
N ASP A 197 10.39 -6.01 -0.34
CA ASP A 197 11.02 -5.25 0.74
C ASP A 197 12.32 -5.93 1.19
N PRO A 198 13.49 -5.26 1.15
CA PRO A 198 14.76 -5.84 1.59
C PRO A 198 14.76 -6.40 3.02
N ASN A 199 13.85 -5.91 3.87
CA ASN A 199 13.67 -6.36 5.24
C ASN A 199 12.45 -7.29 5.39
N TYR A 200 11.80 -7.73 4.32
CA TYR A 200 10.56 -8.51 4.37
C TYR A 200 10.68 -9.71 5.32
N LEU A 201 11.75 -10.50 5.18
CA LEU A 201 11.98 -11.65 6.05
C LEU A 201 12.12 -11.28 7.53
N ARG A 202 12.74 -10.13 7.84
CA ARG A 202 12.88 -9.58 9.20
C ARG A 202 11.55 -9.05 9.74
N LYS A 203 10.63 -8.64 8.86
CA LYS A 203 9.31 -8.10 9.20
C LYS A 203 8.24 -9.18 9.39
N HIS A 204 8.49 -10.44 9.01
CA HIS A 204 7.55 -11.54 9.22
C HIS A 204 7.01 -11.68 10.65
N PRO A 205 7.81 -11.52 11.74
CA PRO A 205 7.25 -11.56 13.09
C PRO A 205 6.19 -10.48 13.35
N ALA A 206 6.39 -9.26 12.83
CA ALA A 206 5.40 -8.19 12.94
C ALA A 206 4.09 -8.58 12.24
N LEU A 207 4.18 -9.04 10.99
CA LEU A 207 3.01 -9.48 10.21
C LEU A 207 2.29 -10.68 10.87
N PHE A 208 3.05 -11.64 11.41
CA PHE A 208 2.47 -12.78 12.12
C PHE A 208 1.65 -12.36 13.33
N TYR A 209 2.12 -11.37 14.12
CA TYR A 209 1.38 -10.91 15.29
C TYR A 209 0.11 -10.13 14.92
N GLU A 210 0.10 -9.40 13.81
CA GLU A 210 -1.15 -8.81 13.29
C GLU A 210 -2.12 -9.90 12.79
N PHE A 211 -1.60 -10.95 12.15
CA PHE A 211 -2.42 -12.12 11.80
C PHE A 211 -2.96 -12.82 13.03
N GLN A 212 -2.20 -12.86 14.12
CA GLN A 212 -2.66 -13.40 15.40
C GLN A 212 -3.79 -12.56 16.00
N GLU A 213 -3.64 -11.24 16.01
CA GLU A 213 -4.66 -10.33 16.55
C GLU A 213 -5.99 -10.43 15.80
N THR A 214 -5.94 -10.69 14.49
CA THR A 214 -7.12 -10.82 13.62
C THR A 214 -7.63 -12.26 13.49
N GLY A 215 -6.95 -13.24 14.09
CA GLY A 215 -7.24 -14.68 13.94
C GLY A 215 -6.93 -15.25 12.54
N THR A 216 -6.23 -14.49 11.70
CA THR A 216 -5.79 -14.92 10.36
C THR A 216 -4.73 -16.02 10.44
N ASN A 217 -3.85 -15.99 11.44
CA ASN A 217 -2.84 -17.03 11.63
C ASN A 217 -3.48 -18.41 11.86
N GLU A 218 -4.55 -18.50 12.67
CA GLU A 218 -5.28 -19.73 12.95
C GLU A 218 -5.97 -20.26 11.69
N LYS A 219 -6.61 -19.38 10.91
CA LYS A 219 -7.24 -19.73 9.62
C LYS A 219 -6.23 -20.30 8.62
N LEU A 220 -5.00 -19.78 8.62
CA LEU A 220 -3.91 -20.23 7.75
C LEU A 220 -3.10 -21.39 8.35
N GLY A 221 -3.37 -21.79 9.60
CA GLY A 221 -2.64 -22.84 10.30
C GLY A 221 -1.22 -22.45 10.76
N TYR A 222 -0.90 -21.15 10.83
CA TYR A 222 0.40 -20.64 11.26
C TYR A 222 0.49 -20.56 12.78
N LYS A 223 1.50 -21.22 13.35
CA LYS A 223 1.74 -21.25 14.80
C LYS A 223 2.88 -20.34 15.23
N THR A 224 3.79 -20.05 14.30
CA THR A 224 4.98 -19.23 14.53
C THR A 224 5.25 -18.31 13.34
N PRO A 225 6.03 -17.22 13.51
CA PRO A 225 6.50 -16.41 12.39
C PRO A 225 7.25 -17.21 11.30
N ALA A 226 7.88 -18.33 11.68
CA ALA A 226 8.57 -19.21 10.73
C ALA A 226 7.61 -19.94 9.79
N ASP A 227 6.37 -20.22 10.22
CA ASP A 227 5.36 -20.85 9.37
C ASP A 227 4.91 -19.89 8.26
N LEU A 228 4.75 -18.60 8.61
CA LEU A 228 4.48 -17.55 7.64
C LEU A 228 5.62 -17.44 6.63
N ALA A 229 6.88 -17.40 7.10
CA ALA A 229 8.05 -17.39 6.22
C ALA A 229 8.05 -18.61 5.27
N ARG A 230 7.89 -19.83 5.77
CA ARG A 230 7.87 -21.05 4.93
C ARG A 230 6.73 -21.09 3.92
N SER A 231 5.60 -20.46 4.23
CA SER A 231 4.44 -20.40 3.32
C SER A 231 4.63 -19.43 2.15
N TYR A 232 5.62 -18.53 2.24
CA TYR A 232 5.78 -17.40 1.33
C TYR A 232 5.94 -17.80 -0.16
N PRO A 233 6.73 -18.82 -0.56
CA PRO A 233 6.79 -19.22 -1.95
C PRO A 233 5.45 -19.72 -2.49
N HIS A 234 4.73 -20.53 -1.70
CA HIS A 234 3.40 -21.01 -2.07
C HIS A 234 2.42 -19.85 -2.22
N PHE A 235 2.46 -18.89 -1.30
CA PHE A 235 1.67 -17.66 -1.37
C PHE A 235 1.98 -16.86 -2.64
N PHE A 236 3.27 -16.67 -2.96
CA PHE A 236 3.68 -15.95 -4.16
C PHE A 236 3.14 -16.61 -5.43
N TRP A 237 3.41 -17.90 -5.63
CA TRP A 237 3.04 -18.58 -6.87
C TRP A 237 1.54 -18.75 -7.06
N ASN A 238 0.82 -19.12 -6.00
CA ASN A 238 -0.59 -19.50 -6.12
C ASN A 238 -1.56 -18.35 -5.88
N VAL A 239 -1.14 -17.28 -5.19
CA VAL A 239 -2.01 -16.17 -4.84
C VAL A 239 -1.58 -14.88 -5.52
N VAL A 240 -0.29 -14.55 -5.51
CA VAL A 240 0.19 -13.24 -5.95
C VAL A 240 0.48 -13.19 -7.44
N SER A 241 1.10 -14.24 -8.00
CA SER A 241 1.58 -14.28 -9.39
C SER A 241 0.53 -13.88 -10.45
N PRO A 242 -0.77 -14.25 -10.32
CA PRO A 242 -1.79 -13.85 -11.29
C PRO A 242 -2.01 -12.34 -11.35
N PHE A 243 -1.78 -11.62 -10.26
CA PHE A 243 -2.07 -10.19 -10.14
C PHE A 243 -0.87 -9.28 -10.43
N VAL A 244 0.36 -9.82 -10.42
CA VAL A 244 1.59 -9.01 -10.53
C VAL A 244 2.33 -9.17 -11.85
N SER A 245 1.94 -10.12 -12.70
CA SER A 245 2.68 -10.47 -13.92
C SER A 245 2.87 -9.27 -14.86
N GLU A 246 1.82 -8.48 -15.08
CA GLU A 246 1.92 -7.28 -15.93
C GLU A 246 2.75 -6.18 -15.27
N ALA A 247 2.56 -5.93 -13.97
CA ALA A 247 3.37 -4.98 -13.21
C ALA A 247 4.87 -5.30 -13.25
N ILE A 248 5.24 -6.59 -13.14
CA ILE A 248 6.63 -7.06 -13.30
C ILE A 248 7.17 -6.72 -14.69
N SER A 249 6.36 -6.86 -15.73
CA SER A 249 6.77 -6.52 -17.09
C SER A 249 7.03 -5.01 -17.26
N TYR A 250 6.24 -4.15 -16.60
CA TYR A 250 6.51 -2.71 -16.52
C TYR A 250 7.79 -2.39 -15.73
N LEU A 251 8.00 -3.04 -14.58
CA LEU A 251 9.21 -2.85 -13.78
C LEU A 251 10.48 -3.20 -14.55
N ARG A 252 10.43 -4.19 -15.45
CA ARG A 252 11.59 -4.58 -16.28
C ARG A 252 12.04 -3.49 -17.27
N VAL A 253 11.27 -2.43 -17.46
CA VAL A 253 11.59 -1.32 -18.38
C VAL A 253 12.67 -0.40 -17.80
N THR A 254 12.67 -0.14 -16.48
CA THR A 254 13.60 0.79 -15.84
C THR A 254 14.70 0.05 -15.06
N GLN A 255 15.86 0.70 -14.87
CA GLN A 255 16.95 0.10 -14.08
C GLN A 255 16.55 -0.10 -12.61
N GLN A 256 15.84 0.88 -12.04
CA GLN A 256 15.34 0.79 -10.67
C GLN A 256 14.22 -0.26 -10.54
N GLY A 257 13.34 -0.39 -11.54
CA GLY A 257 12.32 -1.42 -11.58
C GLY A 257 12.90 -2.84 -11.68
N LYS A 258 13.99 -3.03 -12.44
CA LYS A 258 14.73 -4.31 -12.45
C LYS A 258 15.27 -4.70 -11.07
N GLN A 259 15.68 -3.73 -10.26
CA GLN A 259 16.11 -4.00 -8.88
C GLN A 259 14.96 -4.50 -8.01
N TRP A 260 13.76 -3.91 -8.14
CA TRP A 260 12.56 -4.40 -7.44
C TRP A 260 12.24 -5.86 -7.82
N VAL A 261 12.30 -6.18 -9.11
CA VAL A 261 12.08 -7.54 -9.62
C VAL A 261 13.15 -8.50 -9.09
N ALA A 262 14.42 -8.07 -9.06
CA ALA A 262 15.50 -8.89 -8.51
C ALA A 262 15.28 -9.17 -7.01
N ASN A 263 14.92 -8.16 -6.21
CA ASN A 263 14.64 -8.35 -4.79
C ASN A 263 13.47 -9.30 -4.56
N LEU A 264 12.34 -9.11 -5.26
CA LEU A 264 11.17 -9.98 -5.20
C LEU A 264 11.56 -11.45 -5.41
N TYR A 265 12.21 -11.76 -6.54
CA TYR A 265 12.58 -13.14 -6.85
C TYR A 265 13.69 -13.66 -5.95
N SER A 266 14.58 -12.80 -5.43
CA SER A 266 15.62 -13.22 -4.49
C SER A 266 15.04 -13.72 -3.18
N HIS A 267 13.99 -13.07 -2.64
CA HIS A 267 13.32 -13.55 -1.45
C HIS A 267 12.60 -14.87 -1.73
N VAL A 268 11.84 -14.96 -2.84
CA VAL A 268 11.11 -16.20 -3.18
C VAL A 268 12.09 -17.36 -3.28
N PHE A 269 13.16 -17.16 -4.02
CA PHE A 269 14.20 -18.17 -4.21
C PHE A 269 14.91 -18.54 -2.90
N ALA A 270 15.27 -17.56 -2.08
CA ALA A 270 15.95 -17.82 -0.80
C ALA A 270 15.09 -18.69 0.10
N THR A 271 13.81 -18.36 0.27
CA THR A 271 12.89 -19.11 1.13
C THR A 271 12.52 -20.48 0.57
N GLU A 272 12.46 -20.66 -0.76
CA GLU A 272 12.28 -21.99 -1.38
C GLU A 272 13.43 -22.95 -1.11
N HIS A 273 14.63 -22.43 -0.88
CA HIS A 273 15.87 -23.21 -0.75
C HIS A 273 16.51 -23.10 0.63
N GLU A 274 15.81 -22.55 1.62
CA GLU A 274 16.20 -22.64 3.03
C GLU A 274 16.06 -24.10 3.49
N VAL A 275 17.19 -24.75 3.77
CA VAL A 275 17.31 -26.12 4.31
C VAL A 275 17.19 -26.10 5.82
#